data_AF-A0AAE1D4F7-F1
#
_entry.id   AF-A0AAE1D4F7-F1
#
_cell.length_a   1.000
_cell.length_b   1.000
_cell.length_c   1.000
_cell.angle_alpha   90.00
_cell.angle_beta   90.00
_cell.angle_gamma   90.00
#
_symmetry.space_group_name_H-M   'P 1'
#
loop_
_entity.id
_entity.type
_entity.pdbx_description
1 polymer ?
#
loop_
_entity_poly.entity_id
_entity_poly.type
_entity_poly.pdbx_seq_one_letter_code
_entity_poly.pdbx_strand_id
1 'polypeptide(L)'
;MTLLSAAEAGQVYNDLNENNAKEEYLSQRAILTTTHENVDHVNDKMIKLTSATEHTYNSADSIASGDADQNLYPIEFLNNQNPTGLPPHQLKLKVNAPVMLLRNLNPSQRHTLSD
;
A
#
# COMPACT_ATOMS: atom_id res chain seq x y z
N MET A 1 6.83 5.17 -1.29
CA MET A 1 7.63 4.55 -2.36
C MET A 1 7.23 3.09 -2.43
N THR A 2 6.19 2.84 -3.20
CA THR A 2 5.65 1.52 -3.53
C THR A 2 6.00 1.28 -5.01
N LEU A 3 5.64 0.15 -5.62
CA LEU A 3 6.07 -0.24 -6.98
C LEU A 3 4.92 -0.23 -8.04
N LEU A 4 5.25 -0.11 -9.35
CA LEU A 4 4.60 -0.67 -10.57
C LEU A 4 4.06 0.25 -11.73
N SER A 5 4.18 -0.12 -13.04
CA SER A 5 3.67 0.60 -14.27
C SER A 5 2.73 -0.25 -15.13
N ALA A 6 1.74 0.39 -15.75
CA ALA A 6 0.44 -0.23 -16.08
C ALA A 6 0.38 -1.14 -17.30
N ALA A 7 1.47 -1.28 -18.06
CA ALA A 7 1.47 -2.00 -19.32
C ALA A 7 1.97 -3.46 -19.22
N GLU A 8 2.72 -3.82 -18.17
CA GLU A 8 3.41 -5.13 -18.09
C GLU A 8 2.89 -6.06 -17.00
N ALA A 9 1.98 -5.57 -16.15
CA ALA A 9 1.35 -6.32 -15.05
C ALA A 9 0.80 -7.70 -15.49
N GLY A 10 0.10 -7.73 -16.62
CA GLY A 10 -0.48 -8.96 -17.17
C GLY A 10 0.50 -9.85 -17.94
N GLN A 11 1.76 -9.44 -18.13
CA GLN A 11 2.86 -10.26 -18.69
C GLN A 11 3.80 -10.82 -17.61
N VAL A 12 3.88 -10.16 -16.46
CA VAL A 12 4.61 -10.66 -15.30
C VAL A 12 3.72 -11.58 -14.45
N TYR A 13 2.44 -11.22 -14.30
CA TYR A 13 1.45 -11.95 -13.49
C TYR A 13 0.32 -12.55 -14.35
N ASN A 14 0.67 -13.32 -15.38
CA ASN A 14 -0.26 -13.84 -16.40
C ASN A 14 -1.37 -14.70 -15.80
N ASP A 15 -1.03 -15.49 -14.79
CA ASP A 15 -1.92 -16.46 -14.14
C ASP A 15 -2.22 -16.02 -12.70
N LEU A 16 -2.35 -14.70 -12.47
CA LEU A 16 -2.51 -14.12 -11.14
C LEU A 16 -3.67 -14.76 -10.36
N ASN A 17 -4.85 -14.92 -10.98
CA ASN A 17 -6.02 -15.44 -10.26
C ASN A 17 -5.88 -16.91 -9.83
N GLU A 18 -5.12 -17.71 -10.57
CA GLU A 18 -4.87 -19.12 -10.26
C GLU A 18 -3.74 -19.30 -9.23
N ASN A 19 -2.86 -18.31 -9.13
CA ASN A 19 -1.64 -18.37 -8.32
C ASN A 19 -1.58 -17.30 -7.22
N ASN A 20 -2.63 -16.51 -7.01
CA ASN A 20 -2.64 -15.43 -6.00
C ASN A 20 -2.45 -15.94 -4.57
N ALA A 21 -2.77 -17.20 -4.28
CA ALA A 21 -2.52 -17.82 -2.98
C ALA A 21 -1.15 -18.49 -2.87
N LYS A 22 -0.34 -18.52 -3.94
CA LYS A 22 0.97 -19.18 -3.97
C LYS A 22 2.07 -18.18 -3.68
N GLU A 23 2.68 -18.32 -2.51
CA GLU A 23 3.80 -17.47 -2.06
C GLU A 23 4.97 -17.47 -3.04
N GLU A 24 5.36 -18.64 -3.55
CA GLU A 24 6.47 -18.77 -4.50
C GLU A 24 6.21 -18.00 -5.80
N TYR A 25 4.96 -18.02 -6.29
CA TYR A 25 4.58 -17.31 -7.50
C TYR A 25 4.69 -15.79 -7.32
N LEU A 26 4.22 -15.28 -6.18
CA LEU A 26 4.21 -13.86 -5.86
C LEU A 26 5.60 -13.32 -5.52
N SER A 27 6.42 -14.09 -4.80
CA SER A 27 7.74 -13.66 -4.32
C SER A 27 8.81 -13.58 -5.41
N GLN A 28 8.67 -14.36 -6.49
CA GLN A 28 9.62 -14.38 -7.60
C GLN A 28 9.40 -13.26 -8.64
N ARG A 29 8.38 -12.43 -8.44
CA ARG A 29 7.93 -11.44 -9.43
C ARG A 29 7.90 -10.06 -8.82
N ALA A 30 8.45 -9.09 -9.55
CA ALA A 30 8.38 -7.68 -9.24
C ALA A 30 8.29 -6.88 -10.53
N ILE A 31 7.61 -5.74 -10.47
CA ILE A 31 7.58 -4.76 -11.57
C ILE A 31 8.07 -3.44 -11.00
N LEU A 32 9.04 -2.83 -11.67
CA LEU A 32 9.70 -1.60 -11.23
C LEU A 32 9.35 -0.45 -12.16
N THR A 33 9.28 0.76 -11.60
CA THR A 33 8.97 1.98 -12.36
C THR A 33 9.82 3.16 -11.97
N THR A 34 9.79 4.16 -12.83
CA THR A 34 10.53 5.41 -12.69
C THR A 34 9.86 6.43 -11.76
N THR A 35 8.53 6.38 -11.58
CA THR A 35 7.77 7.42 -10.83
C THR A 35 6.78 6.81 -9.85
N HIS A 36 6.55 7.52 -8.73
CA HIS A 36 5.60 7.09 -7.70
C HIS A 36 4.13 7.17 -8.13
N GLU A 37 3.80 8.02 -9.11
CA GLU A 37 2.45 8.07 -9.69
C GLU A 37 2.13 6.81 -10.48
N ASN A 38 3.08 6.34 -11.30
CA ASN A 38 2.90 5.11 -12.07
C ASN A 38 2.63 3.93 -11.13
N VAL A 39 3.44 3.85 -10.07
CA VAL A 39 3.32 2.87 -8.97
C VAL A 39 1.89 2.72 -8.49
N ASP A 40 1.28 3.85 -8.13
CA ASP A 40 -0.04 3.86 -7.50
C ASP A 40 -1.09 3.36 -8.49
N HIS A 41 -0.99 3.81 -9.75
CA HIS A 41 -1.88 3.36 -10.82
C HIS A 41 -1.85 1.83 -11.00
N VAL A 42 -0.71 1.18 -10.78
CA VAL A 42 -0.64 -0.27 -10.95
C VAL A 42 -0.97 -1.07 -9.73
N ASN A 43 -0.59 -0.61 -8.54
CA ASN A 43 -1.08 -1.25 -7.33
C ASN A 43 -2.61 -1.30 -7.36
N ASP A 44 -3.25 -0.20 -7.78
CA ASP A 44 -4.69 -0.14 -8.00
C ASP A 44 -5.18 -1.14 -9.07
N LYS A 45 -4.47 -1.25 -10.20
CA LYS A 45 -4.83 -2.19 -11.28
C LYS A 45 -4.68 -3.65 -10.84
N MET A 46 -3.61 -3.99 -10.12
CA MET A 46 -3.33 -5.35 -9.62
C MET A 46 -4.37 -5.78 -8.59
N ILE A 47 -4.75 -4.88 -7.67
CA ILE A 47 -5.83 -5.12 -6.73
C ILE A 47 -7.14 -5.38 -7.50
N LYS A 48 -7.48 -4.56 -8.50
CA LYS A 48 -8.70 -4.76 -9.32
C LYS A 48 -8.71 -6.08 -10.09
N LEU A 49 -7.56 -6.54 -10.59
CA LEU A 49 -7.43 -7.80 -11.33
C LEU A 49 -7.61 -9.05 -10.46
N THR A 50 -7.31 -8.93 -9.16
CA THR A 50 -7.42 -10.04 -8.21
C THR A 50 -8.89 -10.28 -7.86
N SER A 51 -9.37 -11.52 -8.00
CA SER A 51 -10.78 -11.89 -7.74
C SER A 51 -11.22 -11.88 -6.28
N ALA A 52 -10.31 -11.60 -5.33
CA ALA A 52 -10.61 -11.59 -3.90
C ALA A 52 -11.41 -10.36 -3.44
N THR A 53 -12.10 -10.49 -2.31
CA THR A 53 -12.87 -9.41 -1.68
C THR A 53 -11.96 -8.29 -1.20
N GLU A 54 -12.24 -7.07 -1.65
CA GLU A 54 -11.55 -5.85 -1.22
C GLU A 54 -12.02 -5.42 0.17
N HIS A 55 -11.07 -5.04 1.02
CA HIS A 55 -11.29 -4.36 2.28
C HIS A 55 -10.60 -3.00 2.24
N THR A 56 -11.34 -1.95 2.60
CA THR A 56 -10.82 -0.59 2.69
C THR A 56 -10.55 -0.23 4.15
N TYR A 57 -9.34 0.22 4.43
CA TYR A 57 -8.91 0.76 5.72
C TYR A 57 -8.74 2.27 5.57
N ASN A 58 -9.53 3.05 6.30
CA ASN A 58 -9.41 4.51 6.32
C ASN A 58 -8.44 4.94 7.42
N SER A 59 -7.66 6.00 7.17
CA SER A 59 -6.84 6.62 8.22
C SER A 59 -7.72 7.28 9.28
N ALA A 60 -7.12 7.61 10.43
CA ALA A 60 -7.78 8.45 11.41
C ALA A 60 -8.09 9.83 10.80
N ASP A 61 -9.27 10.35 11.13
CA ASP A 61 -9.81 11.67 10.75
C ASP A 61 -9.80 12.65 11.94
N SER A 62 -9.12 12.28 13.02
CA SER A 62 -9.02 13.06 14.25
C SER A 62 -7.58 13.37 14.62
N ILE A 63 -7.41 14.50 15.29
CA ILE A 63 -6.15 14.99 15.80
C ILE A 63 -6.01 14.68 17.30
N ALA A 64 -4.79 14.46 17.75
CA ALA A 64 -4.52 14.10 19.15
C ALA A 64 -4.84 15.21 20.16
N SER A 65 -4.95 16.47 19.72
CA SER A 65 -5.06 17.66 20.58
C SER A 65 -6.48 18.05 21.01
N GLY A 66 -7.50 17.21 20.77
CA GLY A 66 -8.86 17.42 21.28
C GLY A 66 -9.73 18.38 20.46
N ASP A 67 -10.99 18.55 20.88
CA ASP A 67 -12.06 19.17 20.07
C ASP A 67 -11.81 20.65 19.69
N ALA A 68 -10.97 21.37 20.44
CA ALA A 68 -10.68 22.78 20.19
C ALA A 68 -9.98 23.01 18.83
N ASP A 69 -9.19 22.03 18.38
CA ASP A 69 -8.41 22.14 17.15
C ASP A 69 -9.13 21.49 15.94
N GLN A 70 -10.27 20.82 16.13
CA GLN A 70 -11.02 20.18 15.03
C GLN A 70 -11.53 21.20 14.00
N ASN A 71 -11.82 22.43 14.44
CA ASN A 71 -12.22 23.52 13.53
C ASN A 71 -11.04 24.07 12.71
N LEU A 72 -9.79 23.83 13.11
CA LEU A 72 -8.60 24.28 12.39
C LEU A 72 -8.24 23.33 11.23
N TYR A 73 -8.64 22.06 11.34
CA TYR A 73 -8.33 21.02 10.36
C TYR A 73 -9.60 20.28 9.93
N PRO A 74 -10.28 20.77 8.88
CA PRO A 74 -11.43 20.08 8.32
C PRO A 74 -11.09 18.64 7.93
N ILE A 75 -12.04 17.71 8.08
CA ILE A 75 -11.86 16.30 7.71
C ILE A 75 -11.43 16.12 6.25
N GLU A 76 -11.89 17.00 5.35
CA GLU A 76 -11.52 16.98 3.94
C GLU A 76 -10.03 17.27 3.74
N PHE A 77 -9.46 18.18 4.55
CA PHE A 77 -8.04 18.47 4.54
C PHE A 77 -7.24 17.28 5.07
N LEU A 78 -7.70 16.65 6.16
CA LEU A 78 -7.04 15.48 6.76
C LEU A 78 -7.05 14.27 5.82
N ASN A 79 -8.18 14.00 5.17
CA ASN A 79 -8.35 12.88 4.25
C ASN A 79 -7.56 13.05 2.95
N ASN A 80 -7.14 14.26 2.62
CA ASN A 80 -6.34 14.55 1.42
C ASN A 80 -4.83 14.62 1.71
N GLN A 81 -4.40 14.37 2.96
CA GLN A 81 -2.99 14.29 3.28
C GLN A 81 -2.39 13.01 2.70
N ASN A 82 -1.29 13.14 1.94
CA ASN A 82 -0.52 12.02 1.42
C ASN A 82 0.99 12.18 1.71
N PRO A 83 1.39 12.22 2.99
CA PRO A 83 2.78 12.41 3.38
C PRO A 83 3.65 11.22 2.95
N THR A 84 4.87 11.53 2.49
CA THR A 84 5.84 10.50 2.09
C THR A 84 6.15 9.56 3.25
N GLY A 85 6.06 8.25 3.02
CA GLY A 85 6.37 7.22 4.02
C GLY A 85 5.16 6.76 4.86
N LEU A 86 3.96 7.25 4.55
CA LEU A 86 2.70 6.73 5.09
C LEU A 86 1.81 6.18 3.97
N PRO A 87 0.91 5.24 4.29
CA PRO A 87 -0.12 4.84 3.34
C PRO A 87 -1.09 6.00 3.08
N PRO A 88 -1.78 6.01 1.93
CA PRO A 88 -2.83 6.98 1.65
C PRO A 88 -3.97 6.88 2.66
N HIS A 89 -4.81 7.92 2.75
CA HIS A 89 -5.99 7.93 3.61
C HIS A 89 -6.87 6.69 3.43
N GLN A 90 -7.10 6.27 2.18
CA GLN A 90 -7.80 5.02 1.87
C GLN A 90 -6.81 3.96 1.42
N LEU A 91 -6.59 2.96 2.27
CA LEU A 91 -5.78 1.80 1.95
C LEU A 91 -6.69 0.63 1.57
N LYS A 92 -6.70 0.26 0.29
CA LYS A 92 -7.46 -0.89 -0.23
C LYS A 92 -6.58 -2.13 -0.27
N LEU A 93 -7.05 -3.23 0.32
CA LEU A 93 -6.33 -4.50 0.37
C LEU A 93 -7.24 -5.65 0.01
N LYS A 94 -6.65 -6.73 -0.51
CA LYS A 94 -7.32 -7.99 -0.82
C LYS A 94 -6.58 -9.15 -0.17
N VAL A 95 -7.30 -10.21 0.12
CA VAL A 95 -6.70 -11.46 0.64
C VAL A 95 -5.64 -11.95 -0.36
N ASN A 96 -4.49 -12.34 0.18
CA ASN A 96 -3.29 -12.77 -0.56
C ASN A 96 -2.61 -11.68 -1.42
N ALA A 97 -2.97 -10.41 -1.26
CA ALA A 97 -2.20 -9.32 -1.88
C ALA A 97 -0.83 -9.17 -1.19
N PRO A 98 0.28 -9.12 -1.94
CA PRO A 98 1.58 -8.74 -1.38
C PRO A 98 1.53 -7.35 -0.76
N VAL A 99 2.08 -7.20 0.45
CA VAL A 99 2.17 -5.93 1.16
C VAL A 99 3.61 -5.63 1.60
N MET A 100 3.96 -4.36 1.65
CA MET A 100 5.23 -3.88 2.18
C MET A 100 5.00 -3.10 3.47
N LEU A 101 5.77 -3.41 4.50
CA LEU A 101 5.75 -2.64 5.74
C LEU A 101 6.55 -1.35 5.56
N LEU A 102 5.88 -0.20 5.72
CA LEU A 102 6.52 1.12 5.66
C LEU A 102 7.23 1.50 6.96
N ARG A 103 6.92 0.80 8.06
CA ARG A 103 7.51 1.04 9.39
C ARG A 103 7.83 -0.29 10.06
N ASN A 104 8.90 -0.29 10.85
CA ASN A 104 9.24 -1.42 11.70
C ASN A 104 8.16 -1.57 12.80
N LEU A 105 7.61 -2.78 12.95
CA LEU A 105 6.62 -3.10 13.98
C LEU A 105 7.26 -3.20 15.38
N ASN A 106 8.56 -3.47 15.45
CA ASN A 106 9.32 -3.51 16.70
C ASN A 106 10.55 -2.58 16.62
N PRO A 107 10.37 -1.26 16.81
CA PRO A 107 11.48 -0.31 16.76
C PRO A 107 12.53 -0.51 17.87
N SER A 108 12.16 -1.23 18.94
CA SER A 108 13.01 -1.50 20.11
C SER A 108 14.07 -2.57 19.85
N GLN A 109 13.81 -3.52 18.94
CA GLN A 109 14.80 -4.48 18.46
C GLN A 109 15.51 -3.92 17.22
N ARG A 110 16.41 -2.96 17.42
CA ARG A 110 17.39 -2.64 16.39
C ARG A 110 18.31 -3.84 16.24
N HIS A 111 18.22 -4.55 15.11
CA HIS A 111 19.28 -5.47 14.69
C HIS A 111 20.52 -4.61 14.47
N THR A 112 21.41 -4.59 15.46
CA THR A 112 22.78 -4.17 15.23
C THR A 112 23.35 -5.26 14.32
N LEU A 113 23.50 -4.95 13.03
CA LEU A 113 24.44 -5.68 12.20
C LEU A 113 25.79 -5.48 12.88
N SER A 114 26.19 -6.45 13.68
CA SER A 114 27.58 -6.60 14.06
C SER A 114 28.34 -6.93 12.77
N ASP A 115 29.12 -5.96 12.31
CA ASP A 115 30.11 -6.10 11.24
C ASP A 115 31.07 -7.27 11.48
#